data_AF-A0A229T0X6-F1
#
_entry.id   AF-A0A229T0X6-F1
#
_cell.length_a   1.000
_cell.length_b   1.000
_cell.length_c   1.000
_cell.angle_alpha   90.00
_cell.angle_beta   90.00
_cell.angle_gamma   90.00
#
_symmetry.space_group_name_H-M   'P 1'
#
loop_
_entity.id
_entity.type
_entity.pdbx_description
1 polymer ?
#
loop_
_entity_poly.entity_id
_entity_poly.type
_entity_poly.pdbx_seq_one_letter_code
_entity_poly.pdbx_strand_id
1 'polypeptide(L)' 'MSIPARRVRAGWFVSSYSNAGGSCVETSISTDVTLVRDSKDRRPDSPIIEFTPKAWKSFLNVVTREDS' A
#
# COMPACT_ATOMS: atom_id res chain seq x y z
N MET A 1 14.03 -7.03 -15.90
CA MET A 1 13.41 -5.97 -15.09
C MET A 1 13.47 -6.37 -13.61
N SER A 2 14.35 -5.76 -12.82
CA SER A 2 14.41 -6.00 -11.36
C SER A 2 13.32 -5.18 -10.68
N ILE A 3 12.41 -5.87 -9.98
CA ILE A 3 11.52 -5.24 -9.01
C ILE A 3 12.41 -4.52 -7.98
N PRO A 4 12.29 -3.19 -7.78
CA PRO A 4 13.13 -2.49 -6.83
C PRO A 4 12.96 -3.12 -5.44
N ALA A 5 14.09 -3.33 -4.76
CA ALA A 5 14.10 -3.88 -3.41
C ALA A 5 13.14 -3.09 -2.52
N ARG A 6 12.19 -3.81 -1.93
CA ARG A 6 11.11 -3.27 -1.11
C ARG A 6 11.71 -2.41 0.00
N ARG A 7 11.45 -1.10 -0.06
CA ARG A 7 11.85 -0.19 1.02
C ARG A 7 10.96 -0.49 2.22
N VAL A 8 11.49 -1.22 3.20
CA VAL A 8 10.84 -1.41 4.50
C VAL A 8 10.69 -0.02 5.11
N ARG A 9 9.45 0.41 5.37
CA ARG A 9 9.16 1.67 6.06
C ARG A 9 8.31 1.35 7.27
N ALA A 10 8.94 1.43 8.44
CA ALA A 10 8.26 1.33 9.71
C ALA A 10 7.35 2.56 9.89
N GLY A 11 6.07 2.32 10.18
CA GLY A 11 5.06 3.38 10.36
C GLY A 11 4.24 3.68 9.10
N TRP A 12 3.21 4.53 9.28
CA TRP A 12 2.31 4.97 8.23
C TRP A 12 2.95 6.09 7.40
N PHE A 13 2.86 5.99 6.08
CA PHE A 13 3.24 7.08 5.18
C PHE A 13 2.17 7.28 4.10
N VAL A 14 1.95 8.55 3.77
CA VAL A 14 1.05 8.95 2.67
C VAL A 14 1.73 8.62 1.34
N SER A 15 0.99 8.02 0.41
CA SER A 15 1.49 7.76 -0.94
C SER A 15 1.79 9.07 -1.66
N SER A 16 2.91 9.14 -2.40
CA SER A 16 3.28 10.30 -3.23
C SER A 16 2.29 10.56 -4.37
N TYR A 17 1.43 9.59 -4.68
CA TYR A 17 0.36 9.72 -5.67
C TYR A 17 -0.94 10.29 -5.08
N SER A 18 -0.98 10.54 -3.77
CA SER A 18 -2.11 11.18 -3.11
C SER A 18 -2.11 12.67 -3.46
N ASN A 19 -3.16 13.12 -4.15
CA ASN A 19 -3.39 14.54 -4.44
C ASN A 19 -4.73 14.99 -3.86
N ALA A 20 -5.00 16.29 -3.87
CA ALA A 20 -6.28 16.85 -3.39
C ALA A 20 -7.51 16.36 -4.18
N GLY A 21 -7.32 15.65 -5.28
CA GLY A 21 -8.35 15.17 -6.21
C GLY A 21 -9.04 13.86 -5.82
N GLY A 22 -8.71 13.24 -4.69
CA GLY A 22 -9.60 12.26 -4.07
C GLY A 22 -9.01 10.90 -3.71
N SER A 23 -7.86 10.53 -4.26
CA SER A 23 -7.26 9.19 -4.07
C SER A 23 -6.13 9.19 -3.04
N CYS A 24 -6.44 9.54 -1.79
CA CYS A 24 -5.43 9.65 -0.75
C CYS A 24 -5.33 8.36 0.07
N VAL A 25 -4.23 7.63 -0.07
CA VAL A 25 -3.99 6.40 0.67
C VAL A 25 -2.73 6.50 1.52
N GLU A 26 -2.80 5.90 2.70
CA GLU A 26 -1.65 5.65 3.57
C GLU A 26 -1.31 4.18 3.58
N THR A 27 -0.02 3.89 3.62
CA THR A 27 0.46 2.52 3.68
C THR A 27 1.52 2.36 4.75
N SER A 28 1.59 1.18 5.35
CA SER A 28 2.70 0.74 6.19
C SER A 28 3.22 -0.58 5.65
N ILE A 29 4.54 -0.68 5.45
CA ILE A 29 5.16 -1.79 4.71
C ILE A 29 6.27 -2.38 5.57
N SER A 30 6.01 -3.55 6.17
CA SER A 30 6.97 -4.35 6.94
C SER A 30 7.20 -5.72 6.28
N THR A 31 8.24 -6.44 6.65
CA THR A 31 8.54 -7.79 6.11
C THR A 31 7.36 -8.74 6.12
N ASP A 32 6.54 -8.67 7.17
CA ASP A 32 5.51 -9.64 7.48
C ASP A 32 4.10 -9.18 7.07
N VAL A 33 3.89 -7.88 6.94
CA VAL A 33 2.57 -7.33 6.64
C VAL A 33 2.66 -6.05 5.81
N THR A 34 1.67 -5.86 4.94
CA THR A 34 1.39 -4.57 4.31
C THR A 34 0.01 -4.11 4.78
N LEU A 35 -0.07 -2.91 5.33
CA LEU A 35 -1.32 -2.28 5.75
C LEU A 35 -1.66 -1.12 4.81
N VAL A 36 -2.95 -1.00 4.45
CA VAL A 36 -3.47 0.07 3.60
C VAL A 36 -4.72 0.67 4.24
N ARG A 37 -4.81 2.00 4.26
CA ARG A 37 -6.03 2.71 4.68
C ARG A 37 -6.23 3.99 3.88
N ASP A 38 -7.45 4.53 3.92
CA ASP A 38 -7.73 5.87 3.42
C ASP A 38 -7.11 6.91 4.34
N SER A 39 -6.38 7.88 3.79
CA SER A 39 -5.67 8.87 4.61
C SER A 39 -6.61 9.88 5.30
N LYS A 40 -7.86 9.98 4.83
CA LYS A 40 -8.89 10.88 5.37
C LYS A 40 -9.60 10.23 6.56
N ASP A 41 -9.65 8.90 6.60
CA ASP A 41 -10.21 8.12 7.70
C ASP A 41 -9.12 7.70 8.69
N ARG A 42 -8.72 8.63 9.57
CA ARG A 42 -7.72 8.40 10.63
C ARG A 42 -8.33 8.15 12.02
N ARG A 43 -9.61 7.82 12.10
CA ARG A 43 -10.28 7.54 13.37
C ARG A 43 -9.78 6.20 13.96
N PRO A 44 -9.78 6.01 15.28
CA PRO A 44 -9.27 4.78 15.92
C PRO A 44 -9.89 3.47 15.41
N ASP A 45 -11.13 3.55 14.90
CA ASP A 45 -11.95 2.47 14.37
C ASP A 45 -11.97 2.43 12.83
N SER A 46 -11.14 3.23 12.16
CA SER A 46 -11.14 3.29 10.70
C SER A 46 -10.65 1.96 10.09
N PRO A 47 -11.29 1.49 9.02
CA PRO A 47 -10.97 0.19 8.44
C PRO A 47 -9.55 0.19 7.87
N ILE A 48 -8.79 -0.86 8.21
CA ILE A 48 -7.46 -1.13 7.69
C ILE A 48 -7.53 -2.42 6.88
N ILE A 49 -7.03 -2.38 5.65
CA ILE A 49 -6.86 -3.57 4.82
C ILE A 49 -5.48 -4.13 5.09
N GLU A 50 -5.44 -5.38 5.56
CA GLU A 50 -4.21 -6.11 5.86
C GLU A 50 -3.89 -7.12 4.75
N PHE A 51 -2.65 -7.12 4.28
CA PHE A 51 -2.15 -8.07 3.32
C PHE A 51 -0.97 -8.86 3.90
N THR A 52 -1.03 -10.18 3.77
CA THR A 52 0.16 -11.03 3.88
C THR A 52 1.15 -10.70 2.75
N PRO A 53 2.45 -11.03 2.87
CA PRO A 53 3.43 -10.72 1.84
C PRO A 53 3.12 -11.41 0.51
N LYS A 54 2.51 -12.60 0.55
CA LYS A 54 2.06 -13.33 -0.64
C LYS A 54 0.86 -12.65 -1.29
N ALA A 55 -0.16 -12.27 -0.52
CA ALA A 55 -1.34 -11.59 -1.03
C ALA A 55 -0.98 -10.23 -1.65
N TRP A 56 -0.08 -9.47 -1.03
CA TRP A 56 0.41 -8.20 -1.56
C TRP A 56 1.11 -8.37 -2.92
N LYS A 57 1.98 -9.37 -3.07
CA LYS A 57 2.63 -9.69 -4.36
C LYS A 57 1.61 -10.08 -5.43
N SER A 58 0.66 -10.94 -5.09
CA SER A 58 -0.40 -11.36 -6.02
C SER A 58 -1.27 -10.17 -6.45
N PHE A 59 -1.63 -9.29 -5.51
CA PHE A 59 -2.36 -8.07 -5.81
C PHE A 59 -1.60 -7.20 -6.80
N LEU A 60 -0.32 -6.92 -6.54
CA LEU A 60 0.52 -6.14 -7.44
C LEU A 60 0.57 -6.74 -8.85
N ASN A 61 0.82 -8.05 -8.98
CA ASN A 61 0.85 -8.71 -10.28
C ASN A 61 -0.45 -8.56 -11.09
N VAL A 62 -1.60 -8.45 -10.43
CA VAL A 62 -2.90 -8.25 -11.11
C VAL A 62 -3.08 -6.80 -11.54
N VAL A 63 -2.70 -5.83 -10.69
CA VAL A 63 -2.96 -4.40 -10.95
C VAL A 63 -1.88 -3.73 -11.79
N THR A 64 -0.65 -4.25 -11.81
CA THR A 64 0.45 -3.70 -12.60
C THR A 64 0.49 -4.31 -14.00
N ARG A 65 -0.63 -4.40 -14.74
CA ARG A 65 -0.65 -4.91 -16.12
C ARG A 65 0.54 -4.36 -16.90
N GLU A 66 1.56 -5.18 -17.14
CA GLU A 66 2.46 -5.01 -18.26
C GLU A 66 1.73 -5.69 -19.41
N ASP A 67 0.82 -4.96 -20.05
CA ASP A 67 0.30 -5.38 -21.36
C ASP A 67 1.54 -5.44 -22.29
N SER A 68 2.03 -6.65 -22.58
CA SER A 68 2.82 -6.95 -23.78
C SER A 68 1.90 -7.44 -24.88
#